data_AF-A0AAW2VWJ1-F1
#
_entry.id   AF-A0AAW2VWJ1-F1
#
_cell.length_a   1.000
_cell.length_b   1.000
_cell.length_c   1.000
_cell.angle_alpha   90.00
_cell.angle_beta   90.00
_cell.angle_gamma   90.00
#
_symmetry.space_group_name_H-M   'P 1'
#
loop_
_entity.id
_entity.type
_entity.pdbx_description
1 polymer ?
#
loop_
_entity_poly.entity_id
_entity_poly.type
_entity_poly.pdbx_seq_one_letter_code
_entity_poly.pdbx_strand_id
1 'polypeptide(L)'
;MEPHNYLSLLFILLSLVIAINATPLSPTASPSNPEPPQPSPSSSEQTFSYAQFFPASSSDPNPSNGGEAASQHKESSDGLSSKLHSVGAAEQKEVTDPLLLTQQLNSVSASQTKPALELSSTSKLPANPNPEVKKICDNTDYPALCLTTVVPLLHGKTGVEPVLEASVKASDEFAKTALSLVKKEQKKPGVSTKMQATLKDCKDGYDSAVENFEKTINAFAVHDVGTMRSMLSAVITFVGDCEDGFAEMQESSPLSTSAKQLTSMTSNCLAISSLMN
;
A
#
# COMPACT_ATOMS: atom_id res chain seq x y z
N MET A 1 38.05 -26.58 10.42
CA MET A 1 36.78 -27.24 10.09
C MET A 1 36.24 -27.86 11.35
N GLU A 2 35.27 -27.18 11.98
CA GLU A 2 34.76 -27.54 13.31
C GLU A 2 33.71 -28.65 13.25
N PRO A 3 33.76 -29.63 14.19
CA PRO A 3 32.89 -30.81 14.20
C PRO A 3 31.42 -30.51 14.58
N HIS A 4 31.10 -29.31 15.05
CA HIS A 4 29.75 -28.94 15.46
C HIS A 4 28.76 -28.81 14.29
N ASN A 5 29.23 -28.48 13.09
CA ASN A 5 28.36 -28.32 11.92
C ASN A 5 27.82 -29.65 11.39
N TYR A 6 28.54 -30.75 11.57
CA TYR A 6 28.12 -32.07 11.09
C TYR A 6 26.98 -32.66 11.92
N LEU A 7 27.01 -32.44 13.24
CA LEU A 7 25.98 -32.93 14.14
C LEU A 7 24.65 -32.20 13.91
N SER A 8 24.70 -30.88 13.70
CA SER A 8 23.51 -30.07 13.35
C SER A 8 22.90 -30.51 12.02
N LEU A 9 23.73 -30.76 10.99
CA LEU A 9 23.25 -31.25 9.70
C LEU A 9 22.59 -32.64 9.81
N LEU A 10 23.16 -33.54 10.62
CA LEU A 10 22.57 -34.87 10.87
C LEU A 10 21.20 -34.78 11.55
N PHE A 11 21.01 -33.89 12.52
CA PHE A 11 19.71 -33.67 13.15
C PHE A 11 18.66 -33.13 12.18
N ILE A 12 19.04 -32.22 11.28
CA ILE A 12 18.14 -31.67 10.26
C ILE A 12 17.72 -32.76 9.27
N LEU A 13 18.67 -33.57 8.78
CA LEU A 13 18.38 -34.67 7.86
C LEU A 13 17.50 -35.75 8.51
N LEU A 14 17.77 -36.10 9.78
CA LEU A 14 16.95 -37.09 10.50
C LEU A 14 15.51 -36.60 10.70
N SER A 15 15.32 -35.30 10.97
CA SER A 15 14.00 -34.70 11.13
C SER A 15 13.18 -34.72 9.84
N LEU A 16 13.83 -34.48 8.69
CA LEU A 16 13.20 -34.55 7.36
C LEU A 16 12.76 -35.98 7.00
N VAL A 17 13.55 -37.00 7.34
CA VAL A 17 13.20 -38.41 7.06
C VAL A 17 12.00 -38.87 7.90
N ILE A 18 11.86 -38.39 9.13
CA ILE A 18 10.71 -38.71 9.99
C ILE A 18 9.42 -38.07 9.45
N ALA A 19 9.50 -36.83 8.94
CA ALA A 19 8.34 -36.13 8.39
C ALA A 19 7.79 -36.76 7.09
N ILE A 20 8.65 -37.38 6.27
CA ILE A 20 8.25 -38.00 4.99
C ILE A 20 7.57 -39.36 5.20
N ASN A 21 7.91 -40.08 6.26
CA ASN A 21 7.40 -41.44 6.51
C ASN A 21 6.18 -41.49 7.45
N ALA A 22 5.75 -40.35 8.00
CA ALA A 22 4.54 -40.26 8.81
C ALA A 22 3.30 -40.30 7.90
N THR A 23 2.85 -41.50 7.57
CA THR A 23 1.51 -41.73 6.99
C THR A 23 0.46 -41.45 8.07
N PRO A 24 -0.49 -40.52 7.86
CA PRO A 24 -1.57 -40.31 8.81
C PRO A 24 -2.54 -41.49 8.75
N LEU A 25 -2.56 -42.30 9.81
CA LEU A 25 -3.62 -43.26 10.06
C LEU A 25 -4.94 -42.50 10.26
N SER A 26 -5.84 -42.58 9.29
CA SER A 26 -7.20 -42.06 9.43
C SER A 26 -7.95 -42.83 10.52
N PRO A 27 -8.72 -42.16 11.41
CA PRO A 27 -9.57 -42.86 12.36
C PRO A 27 -10.81 -43.43 11.66
N THR A 28 -11.08 -44.70 11.96
CA THR A 28 -12.26 -45.46 11.52
C THR A 28 -13.53 -44.81 12.07
N ALA A 29 -14.41 -44.36 11.17
CA ALA A 29 -15.75 -43.86 11.53
C ALA A 29 -16.74 -45.03 11.69
N SER A 30 -17.43 -45.07 12.83
CA SER A 30 -18.60 -45.94 13.09
C SER A 30 -19.82 -45.47 12.29
N PRO A 31 -20.77 -46.37 11.96
CA PRO A 31 -21.94 -46.01 11.15
C PRO A 31 -23.02 -45.37 12.01
N SER A 32 -23.37 -44.12 11.72
CA SER A 32 -24.57 -43.44 12.23
C SER A 32 -25.62 -43.31 11.13
N ASN A 33 -26.87 -43.62 11.50
CA ASN A 33 -28.10 -43.59 10.70
C ASN A 33 -28.31 -42.25 9.96
N PRO A 34 -29.01 -42.24 8.81
CA PRO A 34 -29.28 -41.01 8.05
C PRO A 34 -30.40 -40.17 8.67
N GLU A 35 -30.08 -38.92 9.00
CA GLU A 35 -31.04 -37.86 9.34
C GLU A 35 -31.55 -37.18 8.05
N PRO A 36 -32.83 -36.72 7.98
CA PRO A 36 -33.39 -36.13 6.76
C PRO A 36 -32.74 -34.78 6.41
N PRO A 37 -32.73 -34.38 5.12
CA PRO A 37 -32.02 -33.20 4.66
C PRO A 37 -32.69 -31.91 5.16
N GLN A 38 -31.92 -31.10 5.89
CA GLN A 38 -32.27 -29.74 6.26
C GLN A 38 -32.03 -28.80 5.04
N PRO A 39 -32.91 -27.83 4.76
CA PRO A 39 -32.75 -26.94 3.60
C PRO A 39 -31.54 -26.00 3.75
N SER A 40 -30.76 -25.87 2.67
CA SER A 40 -29.60 -24.99 2.57
C SER A 40 -30.00 -23.51 2.75
N PRO A 41 -29.19 -22.69 3.45
CA PRO A 41 -29.37 -21.24 3.43
C PRO A 41 -28.97 -20.69 2.06
N SER A 42 -29.91 -19.95 1.48
CA SER A 42 -29.74 -19.15 0.27
C SER A 42 -28.57 -18.18 0.44
N SER A 43 -27.54 -18.30 -0.41
CA SER A 43 -26.49 -17.31 -0.55
C SER A 43 -27.07 -16.09 -1.26
N SER A 44 -27.44 -15.07 -0.49
CA SER A 44 -27.70 -13.74 -1.03
C SER A 44 -26.38 -13.16 -1.54
N GLU A 45 -26.28 -12.96 -2.85
CA GLU A 45 -25.29 -12.10 -3.48
C GLU A 45 -25.42 -10.69 -2.88
N GLN A 46 -24.44 -10.28 -2.08
CA GLN A 46 -24.25 -8.86 -1.77
C GLN A 46 -23.41 -8.27 -2.89
N THR A 47 -24.09 -7.69 -3.88
CA THR A 47 -23.51 -6.68 -4.76
C THR A 47 -23.09 -5.49 -3.90
N PHE A 48 -21.79 -5.37 -3.64
CA PHE A 48 -21.20 -4.21 -2.97
C PHE A 48 -21.25 -3.02 -3.95
N SER A 49 -22.29 -2.20 -3.83
CA SER A 49 -22.45 -0.98 -4.63
C SER A 49 -21.53 0.11 -4.09
N TYR A 50 -20.43 0.38 -4.82
CA TYR A 50 -19.42 1.40 -4.50
C TYR A 50 -19.93 2.86 -4.60
N ALA A 51 -21.20 3.08 -4.91
CA ALA A 51 -21.75 4.42 -5.16
C ALA A 51 -22.11 5.22 -3.89
N GLN A 52 -21.92 4.68 -2.68
CA GLN A 52 -22.42 5.30 -1.44
C GLN A 52 -21.40 6.11 -0.61
N PHE A 53 -20.12 6.16 -1.00
CA PHE A 53 -19.08 6.81 -0.18
C PHE A 53 -18.84 8.32 -0.44
N PHE A 54 -19.76 9.02 -1.12
CA PHE A 54 -19.69 10.48 -1.25
C PHE A 54 -21.07 11.14 -1.06
N PRO A 55 -21.33 11.84 0.06
CA PRO A 55 -22.51 12.69 0.13
C PRO A 55 -22.32 13.96 -0.73
N ALA A 56 -23.32 14.25 -1.56
CA ALA A 56 -23.43 15.47 -2.32
C ALA A 56 -23.62 16.68 -1.37
N SER A 57 -22.80 17.70 -1.55
CA SER A 57 -22.87 18.99 -0.85
C SER A 57 -24.12 19.78 -1.28
N SER A 58 -25.01 20.09 -0.34
CA SER A 58 -26.03 21.13 -0.49
C SER A 58 -25.97 22.13 0.67
N SER A 59 -26.02 23.40 0.33
CA SER A 59 -25.72 24.58 1.13
C SER A 59 -26.87 25.07 2.04
N ASP A 60 -26.50 25.45 3.29
CA ASP A 60 -26.99 26.55 4.16
C ASP A 60 -28.48 26.64 4.64
N PRO A 61 -28.83 27.41 5.71
CA PRO A 61 -28.12 27.71 6.98
C PRO A 61 -28.99 27.75 8.29
N ASN A 62 -28.33 27.52 9.46
CA ASN A 62 -28.47 28.14 10.81
C ASN A 62 -29.81 28.06 11.64
N PRO A 63 -29.87 28.51 12.93
CA PRO A 63 -29.62 27.73 14.16
C PRO A 63 -30.78 27.71 15.18
N SER A 64 -30.65 26.90 16.24
CA SER A 64 -31.15 27.32 17.57
C SER A 64 -30.46 26.68 18.77
N ASN A 65 -30.45 27.51 19.80
CA ASN A 65 -29.70 27.58 21.05
C ASN A 65 -30.24 26.66 22.18
N GLY A 66 -29.42 26.49 23.23
CA GLY A 66 -29.79 25.99 24.56
C GLY A 66 -28.98 24.75 24.97
N GLY A 67 -28.29 24.65 26.09
CA GLY A 67 -28.10 25.48 27.28
C GLY A 67 -27.50 24.59 28.38
N GLU A 68 -26.51 25.11 29.10
CA GLU A 68 -26.04 24.77 30.47
C GLU A 68 -25.82 23.30 30.91
N ALA A 69 -24.60 22.98 31.38
CA ALA A 69 -24.26 23.03 32.82
C ALA A 69 -22.90 22.37 33.10
N ALA A 70 -22.20 22.93 34.10
CA ALA A 70 -20.86 22.62 34.54
C ALA A 70 -20.73 21.31 35.35
N SER A 71 -19.54 20.74 35.37
CA SER A 71 -18.98 20.19 36.62
C SER A 71 -17.46 20.23 36.62
N GLN A 72 -16.97 20.73 37.75
CA GLN A 72 -15.60 20.99 38.12
C GLN A 72 -14.96 19.68 38.62
N HIS A 73 -13.69 19.44 38.29
CA HIS A 73 -12.79 18.71 39.17
C HIS A 73 -11.41 19.36 39.17
N LYS A 74 -10.94 19.63 40.39
CA LYS A 74 -9.72 20.33 40.77
C LYS A 74 -8.98 19.41 41.73
N GLU A 75 -7.73 19.07 41.45
CA GLU A 75 -6.61 18.85 42.40
C GLU A 75 -5.34 18.54 41.58
N SER A 76 -4.31 19.40 41.62
CA SER A 76 -3.20 19.48 42.60
C SER A 76 -2.13 18.41 42.31
N SER A 77 -1.07 18.76 41.57
CA SER A 77 0.23 19.26 42.04
C SER A 77 1.09 18.22 42.75
N ASP A 78 2.22 17.86 42.13
CA ASP A 78 3.52 17.94 42.79
C ASP A 78 4.64 17.87 41.76
N GLY A 79 5.59 18.79 41.89
CA GLY A 79 6.82 18.84 41.10
C GLY A 79 7.98 18.20 41.86
N LEU A 80 9.02 17.81 41.12
CA LEU A 80 10.37 17.84 41.66
C LEU A 80 11.37 18.15 40.56
N SER A 81 12.28 19.05 40.93
CA SER A 81 13.27 19.75 40.12
C SER A 81 14.64 19.06 40.18
N SER A 82 15.56 19.60 39.36
CA SER A 82 17.04 19.52 39.37
C SER A 82 17.65 18.40 38.52
N LYS A 83 18.74 18.60 37.75
CA LYS A 83 19.82 19.59 37.88
C LYS A 83 20.65 19.68 36.58
N LEU A 84 21.11 20.89 36.25
CA LEU A 84 22.19 21.17 35.29
C LEU A 84 23.53 20.55 35.73
N HIS A 85 24.39 20.23 34.75
CA HIS A 85 25.84 20.53 34.78
C HIS A 85 26.37 20.88 33.38
N SER A 86 27.00 22.05 33.30
CA SER A 86 28.03 22.49 32.32
C SER A 86 29.37 21.80 32.71
N VAL A 87 30.45 21.65 31.92
CA VAL A 87 31.35 22.65 31.30
C VAL A 87 32.43 21.95 30.42
N GLY A 88 32.98 22.67 29.41
CA GLY A 88 34.40 22.63 28.93
C GLY A 88 34.72 21.66 27.77
N ALA A 89 35.05 22.06 26.53
CA ALA A 89 36.10 22.94 25.96
C ALA A 89 37.50 22.30 25.81
N ALA A 90 37.93 22.13 24.54
CA ALA A 90 39.29 22.22 23.95
C ALA A 90 39.32 21.31 22.68
N GLU A 91 39.31 21.82 21.45
CA GLU A 91 40.40 22.48 20.70
C GLU A 91 41.39 21.47 20.07
N GLN A 92 41.30 21.30 18.73
CA GLN A 92 42.46 21.36 17.84
C GLN A 92 42.07 21.53 16.36
N LYS A 93 42.89 22.37 15.75
CA LYS A 93 42.85 23.07 14.47
C LYS A 93 43.69 22.28 13.45
N GLU A 94 43.26 22.12 12.21
CA GLU A 94 44.15 22.36 11.07
C GLU A 94 43.37 22.62 9.77
N VAL A 95 43.79 23.68 9.11
CA VAL A 95 43.29 24.23 7.86
C VAL A 95 44.34 23.92 6.81
N THR A 96 43.97 23.31 5.68
CA THR A 96 44.72 23.49 4.43
C THR A 96 43.86 23.17 3.21
N ASP A 97 43.47 24.23 2.50
CA ASP A 97 43.15 24.24 1.07
C ASP A 97 43.95 25.43 0.51
N PRO A 98 44.66 25.31 -0.63
CA PRO A 98 44.00 25.69 -1.88
C PRO A 98 44.44 24.89 -3.12
N LEU A 99 43.44 24.38 -3.86
CA LEU A 99 43.20 24.61 -5.29
C LEU A 99 44.32 24.28 -6.33
N LEU A 100 43.91 23.54 -7.38
CA LEU A 100 44.38 23.57 -8.78
C LEU A 100 45.32 22.44 -9.27
N LEU A 101 44.74 21.27 -9.52
CA LEU A 101 45.03 20.35 -10.64
C LEU A 101 43.96 19.24 -10.52
N THR A 102 43.03 18.97 -11.42
CA THR A 102 43.18 18.75 -12.85
C THR A 102 41.78 18.74 -13.44
N GLN A 103 41.46 19.76 -14.25
CA GLN A 103 40.32 19.70 -15.16
C GLN A 103 40.81 18.98 -16.43
N GLN A 104 39.92 18.21 -17.07
CA GLN A 104 40.10 17.39 -18.29
C GLN A 104 40.60 15.96 -18.09
N LEU A 105 39.66 15.04 -17.85
CA LEU A 105 39.36 14.01 -18.84
C LEU A 105 37.83 13.85 -18.96
N ASN A 106 37.27 14.45 -20.01
CA ASN A 106 35.93 14.11 -20.48
C ASN A 106 35.96 12.70 -21.07
N SER A 107 34.98 11.87 -20.71
CA SER A 107 34.05 11.18 -21.61
C SER A 107 33.67 9.77 -21.16
N VAL A 108 32.39 9.49 -21.34
CA VAL A 108 31.73 8.17 -21.34
C VAL A 108 31.40 7.56 -19.98
N SER A 109 30.21 7.90 -19.46
CA SER A 109 29.18 6.87 -19.22
C SER A 109 27.83 7.55 -19.00
N ALA A 110 27.03 7.61 -20.06
CA ALA A 110 25.59 7.79 -19.93
C ALA A 110 25.02 6.48 -19.36
N SER A 111 24.78 6.43 -18.06
CA SER A 111 24.05 5.33 -17.42
C SER A 111 22.70 5.83 -16.93
N GLN A 112 21.71 5.59 -17.78
CA GLN A 112 20.33 5.21 -17.46
C GLN A 112 19.73 5.82 -16.18
N THR A 113 19.20 7.03 -16.31
CA THR A 113 18.15 7.50 -15.40
C THR A 113 16.88 6.70 -15.67
N LYS A 114 16.45 5.86 -14.72
CA LYS A 114 15.09 5.28 -14.69
C LYS A 114 14.10 6.45 -14.90
N PRO A 115 13.20 6.42 -15.89
CA PRO A 115 12.19 7.46 -16.00
C PRO A 115 11.32 7.39 -14.74
N ALA A 116 11.40 8.42 -13.89
CA ALA A 116 10.33 8.69 -12.96
C ALA A 116 9.09 8.96 -13.80
N LEU A 117 8.00 8.24 -13.54
CA LEU A 117 6.69 8.51 -14.12
C LEU A 117 6.19 9.85 -13.55
N GLU A 118 6.70 10.95 -14.10
CA GLU A 118 6.21 12.30 -13.89
C GLU A 118 4.88 12.44 -14.64
N LEU A 119 3.80 11.94 -14.04
CA LEU A 119 2.45 12.13 -14.56
C LEU A 119 1.86 13.41 -13.95
N SER A 120 2.26 14.55 -14.53
CA SER A 120 1.60 15.84 -14.32
C SER A 120 0.16 15.79 -14.87
N SER A 121 -0.76 16.50 -14.21
CA SER A 121 -2.23 16.47 -14.34
C SER A 121 -2.83 16.91 -15.68
N THR A 122 -2.14 16.66 -16.79
CA THR A 122 -2.63 16.74 -18.17
C THR A 122 -2.40 15.41 -18.88
N SER A 123 -2.98 14.34 -18.34
CA SER A 123 -2.99 13.02 -19.00
C SER A 123 -3.89 13.05 -20.24
N LYS A 124 -3.31 13.47 -21.37
CA LYS A 124 -3.98 13.38 -22.67
C LYS A 124 -4.23 11.90 -22.99
N LEU A 125 -5.48 11.54 -23.23
CA LEU A 125 -5.85 10.19 -23.65
C LEU A 125 -4.99 9.79 -24.86
N PRO A 126 -4.45 8.56 -24.93
CA PRO A 126 -3.72 8.10 -26.10
C PRO A 126 -4.57 8.33 -27.36
N ALA A 127 -4.00 8.96 -28.38
CA ALA A 127 -4.74 9.41 -29.56
C ALA A 127 -5.35 8.24 -30.35
N ASN A 128 -4.72 7.07 -30.32
CA ASN A 128 -5.19 5.83 -30.93
C ASN A 128 -4.70 4.63 -30.10
N PRO A 129 -5.37 4.27 -28.99
CA PRO A 129 -4.99 3.08 -28.22
C PRO A 129 -5.28 1.83 -29.05
N ASN A 130 -4.49 0.78 -28.83
CA ASN A 130 -4.77 -0.53 -29.43
C ASN A 130 -6.21 -0.97 -29.07
N PRO A 131 -7.03 -1.46 -30.02
CA PRO A 131 -8.43 -1.81 -29.77
C PRO A 131 -8.64 -2.87 -28.68
N GLU A 132 -7.72 -3.83 -28.56
CA GLU A 132 -7.78 -4.86 -27.53
C GLU A 132 -7.51 -4.29 -26.14
N VAL A 133 -6.47 -3.45 -26.01
CA VAL A 133 -6.17 -2.73 -24.77
C VAL A 133 -7.33 -1.82 -24.37
N LYS A 134 -7.95 -1.14 -25.35
CA LYS A 134 -9.15 -0.34 -25.14
C LYS A 134 -10.29 -1.18 -24.60
N LYS A 135 -10.59 -2.32 -25.23
CA LYS A 135 -11.65 -3.23 -24.79
C LYS A 135 -11.41 -3.70 -23.34
N ILE A 136 -10.18 -4.00 -22.96
CA ILE A 136 -9.83 -4.39 -21.58
C ILE A 136 -10.09 -3.22 -20.62
N CYS A 137 -9.55 -2.04 -20.90
CA CYS A 137 -9.74 -0.86 -20.05
C CYS A 137 -11.21 -0.38 -19.97
N ASP A 138 -12.01 -0.59 -21.01
CA ASP A 138 -13.44 -0.26 -21.02
C ASP A 138 -14.24 -1.14 -20.03
N ASN A 139 -13.71 -2.28 -19.58
CA ASN A 139 -14.32 -3.15 -18.56
C ASN A 139 -13.88 -2.79 -17.12
N THR A 140 -13.30 -1.60 -16.92
CA THR A 140 -12.83 -1.13 -15.61
C THR A 140 -13.65 0.04 -15.09
N ASP A 141 -13.60 0.30 -13.79
CA ASP A 141 -14.32 1.43 -13.17
C ASP A 141 -13.77 2.79 -13.62
N TYR A 142 -12.50 2.85 -14.01
CA TYR A 142 -11.83 4.07 -14.47
C TYR A 142 -11.11 3.87 -15.81
N PRO A 143 -11.83 3.75 -16.95
CA PRO A 143 -11.25 3.42 -18.26
C PRO A 143 -10.20 4.42 -18.76
N ALA A 144 -10.44 5.71 -18.55
CA ALA A 144 -9.49 6.76 -18.96
C ALA A 144 -8.19 6.68 -18.16
N LEU A 145 -8.27 6.42 -16.85
CA LEU A 145 -7.10 6.23 -16.00
C LEU A 145 -6.34 4.96 -16.41
N CYS A 146 -7.05 3.86 -16.66
CA CYS A 146 -6.45 2.63 -17.19
C CYS A 146 -5.65 2.93 -18.47
N LEU A 147 -6.29 3.50 -19.49
CA LEU A 147 -5.67 3.76 -20.79
C LEU A 147 -4.45 4.69 -20.71
N THR A 148 -4.58 5.81 -19.99
CA THR A 148 -3.49 6.78 -19.85
C THR A 148 -2.30 6.20 -19.09
N THR A 149 -2.54 5.28 -18.17
CA THR A 149 -1.50 4.65 -17.34
C THR A 149 -0.82 3.49 -18.06
N VAL A 150 -1.57 2.57 -18.68
CA VAL A 150 -1.00 1.31 -19.19
C VAL A 150 -0.39 1.44 -20.58
N VAL A 151 -0.97 2.25 -21.47
CA VAL A 151 -0.52 2.34 -22.88
C VAL A 151 0.97 2.69 -23.01
N PRO A 152 1.52 3.66 -22.24
CA PRO A 152 2.96 3.94 -22.27
C PRO A 152 3.84 2.78 -21.81
N LEU A 153 3.33 1.87 -20.98
CA LEU A 153 4.09 0.80 -20.32
C LEU A 153 4.06 -0.53 -21.09
N LEU A 154 3.11 -0.68 -22.02
CA LEU A 154 2.89 -1.94 -22.72
C LEU A 154 3.94 -2.25 -23.80
N HIS A 155 4.63 -1.23 -24.33
CA HIS A 155 5.62 -1.38 -25.42
C HIS A 155 5.11 -2.25 -26.58
N GLY A 156 3.84 -2.11 -26.95
CA GLY A 156 3.20 -2.87 -28.03
C GLY A 156 2.58 -4.22 -27.62
N LYS A 157 2.76 -4.68 -26.38
CA LYS A 157 2.04 -5.84 -25.85
C LYS A 157 0.54 -5.54 -25.73
N THR A 158 -0.27 -6.57 -25.96
CA THR A 158 -1.73 -6.53 -25.81
C THR A 158 -2.21 -7.75 -25.03
N GLY A 159 -3.50 -7.84 -24.74
CA GLY A 159 -4.09 -8.93 -23.96
C GLY A 159 -4.20 -8.63 -22.47
N VAL A 160 -4.99 -9.44 -21.76
CA VAL A 160 -5.37 -9.22 -20.35
C VAL A 160 -4.14 -9.23 -19.43
N GLU A 161 -3.27 -10.23 -19.55
CA GLU A 161 -2.11 -10.38 -18.66
C GLU A 161 -1.13 -9.21 -18.74
N PRO A 162 -0.63 -8.78 -19.93
CA PRO A 162 0.26 -7.62 -19.99
C PRO A 162 -0.39 -6.32 -19.52
N VAL A 163 -1.70 -6.13 -19.76
CA VAL A 163 -2.44 -4.96 -19.29
C VAL A 163 -2.58 -4.97 -17.77
N LEU A 164 -2.87 -6.12 -17.17
CA LEU A 164 -2.93 -6.26 -15.72
C LEU A 164 -1.55 -6.07 -15.09
N GLU A 165 -0.50 -6.68 -15.63
CA GLU A 165 0.87 -6.55 -15.12
C GLU A 165 1.34 -5.09 -15.15
N ALA A 166 1.09 -4.37 -16.25
CA ALA A 166 1.37 -2.94 -16.36
C ALA A 166 0.56 -2.11 -15.34
N SER A 167 -0.71 -2.45 -15.14
CA SER A 167 -1.60 -1.78 -14.18
C SER A 167 -1.11 -1.94 -12.74
N VAL A 168 -0.72 -3.15 -12.36
CA VAL A 168 -0.22 -3.47 -11.01
C VAL A 168 1.12 -2.76 -10.75
N LYS A 169 2.05 -2.78 -11.71
CA LYS A 169 3.33 -2.06 -11.58
C LYS A 169 3.15 -0.55 -11.47
N ALA A 170 2.22 0.04 -12.21
CA ALA A 170 1.92 1.46 -12.07
C ALA A 170 1.31 1.79 -10.70
N SER A 171 0.43 0.93 -10.20
CA SER A 171 -0.19 1.09 -8.88
C SER A 171 0.83 0.97 -7.74
N ASP A 172 1.80 0.05 -7.86
CA ASP A 172 2.95 -0.05 -6.95
C ASP A 172 3.77 1.25 -6.89
N GLU A 173 4.07 1.87 -8.04
CA GLU A 173 4.78 3.15 -8.08
C GLU A 173 3.93 4.31 -7.50
N PHE A 174 2.60 4.28 -7.68
CA PHE A 174 1.70 5.22 -6.99
C PHE A 174 1.73 5.03 -5.46
N ALA A 175 1.74 3.80 -4.98
CA ALA A 175 1.86 3.49 -3.54
C ALA A 175 3.20 3.96 -2.97
N LYS A 176 4.31 3.72 -3.67
CA LYS A 176 5.65 4.21 -3.29
C LYS A 176 5.72 5.74 -3.25
N THR A 177 5.04 6.40 -4.18
CA THR A 177 4.92 7.87 -4.21
C THR A 177 4.13 8.38 -3.01
N ALA A 178 2.97 7.78 -2.72
CA ALA A 178 2.15 8.14 -1.57
C ALA A 178 2.86 7.90 -0.23
N LEU A 179 3.57 6.77 -0.11
CA LEU A 179 4.42 6.45 1.03
C LEU A 179 5.52 7.51 1.26
N SER A 180 6.14 7.96 0.17
CA SER A 180 7.15 9.03 0.22
C SER A 180 6.54 10.36 0.66
N LEU A 181 5.31 10.66 0.21
CA LEU A 181 4.55 11.82 0.63
C LEU A 181 4.24 11.76 2.14
N VAL A 182 3.72 10.64 2.66
CA VAL A 182 3.50 10.45 4.10
C VAL A 182 4.77 10.72 4.91
N LYS A 183 5.89 10.11 4.49
CA LYS A 183 7.20 10.29 5.15
C LYS A 183 7.66 11.75 5.14
N LYS A 184 7.26 12.55 4.15
CA LYS A 184 7.52 13.99 4.08
C LYS A 184 6.60 14.77 5.00
N GLU A 185 5.31 14.45 5.02
CA GLU A 185 4.32 15.09 5.90
C GLU A 185 4.69 14.91 7.38
N GLN A 186 5.14 13.71 7.78
CA GLN A 186 5.62 13.41 9.13
C GLN A 186 6.81 14.26 9.61
N LYS A 187 7.55 14.88 8.68
CA LYS A 187 8.75 15.68 8.99
C LYS A 187 8.44 17.18 9.02
N LYS A 188 7.21 17.59 8.70
CA LYS A 188 6.86 19.01 8.72
C LYS A 188 6.88 19.54 10.16
N PRO A 189 7.45 20.73 10.40
CA PRO A 189 7.38 21.35 11.71
C PRO A 189 5.93 21.74 12.03
N GLY A 190 5.55 21.69 13.32
CA GLY A 190 4.24 22.13 13.78
C GLY A 190 3.11 21.11 13.59
N VAL A 191 3.41 19.89 13.17
CA VAL A 191 2.45 18.79 13.13
C VAL A 191 2.01 18.43 14.56
N SER A 192 0.69 18.37 14.80
CA SER A 192 0.14 18.02 16.11
C SER A 192 0.40 16.56 16.46
N THR A 193 0.41 16.20 17.74
CA THR A 193 0.62 14.79 18.17
C THR A 193 -0.42 13.84 17.56
N LYS A 194 -1.69 14.27 17.46
CA LYS A 194 -2.76 13.48 16.85
C LYS A 194 -2.47 13.26 15.35
N MET A 195 -2.14 14.33 14.63
CA MET A 195 -1.76 14.25 13.22
C MET A 195 -0.54 13.36 13.00
N GLN A 196 0.45 13.43 13.89
CA GLN A 196 1.65 12.59 13.82
C GLN A 196 1.31 11.09 13.96
N ALA A 197 0.37 10.74 14.84
CA ALA A 197 -0.12 9.38 15.02
C ALA A 197 -0.84 8.88 13.76
N THR A 198 -1.82 9.65 13.24
CA THR A 198 -2.53 9.32 12.00
C THR A 198 -1.55 9.14 10.82
N LEU A 199 -0.59 10.05 10.66
CA LEU A 199 0.43 9.93 9.62
C LEU A 199 1.33 8.69 9.80
N LYS A 200 1.57 8.24 11.04
CA LYS A 200 2.31 7.00 11.30
C LYS A 200 1.50 5.79 10.86
N ASP A 201 0.22 5.73 11.21
CA ASP A 201 -0.63 4.61 10.81
C ASP A 201 -0.80 4.57 9.29
N CYS A 202 -0.97 5.73 8.65
CA CYS A 202 -0.92 5.86 7.19
C CYS A 202 0.40 5.34 6.61
N LYS A 203 1.55 5.68 7.20
CA LYS A 203 2.85 5.20 6.70
C LYS A 203 2.90 3.67 6.71
N ASP A 204 2.44 3.06 7.80
CA ASP A 204 2.45 1.62 7.98
C ASP A 204 1.44 0.94 7.02
N GLY A 205 0.29 1.57 6.77
CA GLY A 205 -0.67 1.16 5.75
C GLY A 205 -0.11 1.23 4.32
N TYR A 206 0.58 2.32 3.95
CA TYR A 206 1.21 2.45 2.64
C TYR A 206 2.43 1.54 2.45
N ASP A 207 3.23 1.29 3.49
CA ASP A 207 4.29 0.26 3.44
C ASP A 207 3.63 -1.11 3.18
N SER A 208 2.54 -1.45 3.88
CA SER A 208 1.77 -2.68 3.65
C SER A 208 1.18 -2.75 2.24
N ALA A 209 0.70 -1.63 1.68
CA ALA A 209 0.21 -1.57 0.31
C ALA A 209 1.30 -1.93 -0.70
N VAL A 210 2.51 -1.39 -0.54
CA VAL A 210 3.67 -1.72 -1.39
C VAL A 210 3.99 -3.22 -1.31
N GLU A 211 4.06 -3.79 -0.11
CA GLU A 211 4.28 -5.23 0.06
C GLU A 211 3.20 -6.09 -0.62
N ASN A 212 1.94 -5.66 -0.59
CA ASN A 212 0.83 -6.37 -1.25
C ASN A 212 0.94 -6.29 -2.78
N PHE A 213 1.41 -5.18 -3.34
CA PHE A 213 1.72 -5.14 -4.77
C PHE A 213 2.87 -6.07 -5.15
N GLU A 214 3.93 -6.14 -4.34
CA GLU A 214 5.03 -7.08 -4.57
C GLU A 214 4.54 -8.54 -4.54
N LYS A 215 3.67 -8.88 -3.58
CA LYS A 215 3.01 -10.20 -3.52
C LYS A 215 2.12 -10.46 -4.74
N THR A 216 1.39 -9.44 -5.21
CA THR A 216 0.59 -9.52 -6.44
C THR A 216 1.49 -9.83 -7.64
N ILE A 217 2.60 -9.10 -7.80
CA ILE A 217 3.60 -9.30 -8.86
C ILE A 217 4.18 -10.72 -8.83
N ASN A 218 4.47 -11.25 -7.65
CA ASN A 218 4.95 -12.63 -7.50
C ASN A 218 3.88 -13.67 -7.87
N ALA A 219 2.61 -13.41 -7.52
CA ALA A 219 1.50 -14.28 -7.86
C ALA A 219 1.26 -14.38 -9.38
N PHE A 220 1.56 -13.32 -10.16
CA PHE A 220 1.51 -13.40 -11.62
C PHE A 220 2.40 -14.50 -12.19
N ALA A 221 3.62 -14.66 -11.66
CA ALA A 221 4.59 -15.61 -12.19
C ALA A 221 4.10 -17.07 -12.15
N VAL A 222 3.12 -17.35 -11.30
CA VAL A 222 2.51 -18.68 -11.12
C VAL A 222 1.01 -18.69 -11.42
N HIS A 223 0.47 -17.62 -12.03
CA HIS A 223 -0.95 -17.45 -12.36
C HIS A 223 -1.91 -17.65 -11.17
N ASP A 224 -1.51 -17.28 -9.95
CA ASP A 224 -2.38 -17.36 -8.76
C ASP A 224 -3.30 -16.13 -8.67
N VAL A 225 -4.39 -16.17 -9.45
CA VAL A 225 -5.38 -15.09 -9.54
C VAL A 225 -6.08 -14.84 -8.20
N GLY A 226 -6.25 -15.89 -7.38
CA GLY A 226 -6.84 -15.76 -6.04
C GLY A 226 -6.01 -14.86 -5.15
N THR A 227 -4.70 -15.15 -5.06
CA THR A 227 -3.76 -14.31 -4.30
C THR A 227 -3.67 -12.91 -4.88
N MET A 228 -3.60 -12.75 -6.22
CA MET A 228 -3.59 -11.41 -6.84
C MET A 228 -4.77 -10.55 -6.38
N ARG A 229 -5.98 -11.11 -6.44
CA ARG A 229 -7.20 -10.38 -6.03
C ARG A 229 -7.21 -10.05 -4.55
N SER A 230 -6.84 -11.00 -3.69
CA SER A 230 -6.80 -10.77 -2.24
C SER A 230 -5.81 -9.66 -1.86
N MET A 231 -4.61 -9.65 -2.46
CA MET A 231 -3.61 -8.62 -2.18
C MET A 231 -4.03 -7.24 -2.72
N LEU A 232 -4.62 -7.18 -3.92
CA LEU A 232 -5.15 -5.93 -4.48
C LEU A 232 -6.32 -5.37 -3.64
N SER A 233 -7.22 -6.21 -3.15
CA SER A 233 -8.28 -5.78 -2.24
C SER A 233 -7.71 -5.25 -0.90
N ALA A 234 -6.67 -5.90 -0.37
CA ALA A 234 -6.02 -5.45 0.86
C ALA A 234 -5.40 -4.04 0.70
N VAL A 235 -4.81 -3.73 -0.46
CA VAL A 235 -4.32 -2.37 -0.75
C VAL A 235 -5.41 -1.33 -0.59
N ILE A 236 -6.61 -1.57 -1.15
CA ILE A 236 -7.73 -0.64 -1.05
C ILE A 236 -8.11 -0.40 0.41
N THR A 237 -8.14 -1.46 1.22
CA THR A 237 -8.39 -1.35 2.67
C THR A 237 -7.33 -0.49 3.35
N PHE A 238 -6.04 -0.76 3.18
CA PHE A 238 -4.98 0.01 3.86
C PHE A 238 -4.97 1.50 3.49
N VAL A 239 -5.27 1.80 2.23
CA VAL A 239 -5.37 3.19 1.75
C VAL A 239 -6.64 3.86 2.30
N GLY A 240 -7.75 3.13 2.36
CA GLY A 240 -9.01 3.59 2.94
C GLY A 240 -8.89 3.89 4.43
N ASP A 241 -8.34 2.96 5.21
CA ASP A 241 -8.13 3.11 6.66
C ASP A 241 -7.31 4.36 7.00
N CYS A 242 -6.32 4.70 6.17
CA CYS A 242 -5.56 5.93 6.31
C CYS A 242 -6.45 7.18 6.12
N GLU A 243 -7.25 7.24 5.06
CA GLU A 243 -8.16 8.37 4.81
C GLU A 243 -9.24 8.48 5.90
N ASP A 244 -9.76 7.35 6.39
CA ASP A 244 -10.70 7.30 7.51
C ASP A 244 -10.07 7.87 8.79
N GLY A 245 -8.79 7.58 9.06
CA GLY A 245 -8.07 8.17 10.18
C GLY A 245 -7.99 9.70 10.13
N PHE A 246 -7.93 10.30 8.93
CA PHE A 246 -8.02 11.76 8.75
C PHE A 246 -9.46 12.27 8.92
N ALA A 247 -10.45 11.53 8.42
CA ALA A 247 -11.86 11.89 8.57
C ALA A 247 -12.30 11.87 10.04
N GLU A 248 -11.88 10.88 10.83
CA GLU A 248 -12.15 10.77 12.27
C GLU A 248 -11.55 11.92 13.09
N MET A 249 -10.44 12.49 12.62
CA MET A 249 -9.87 13.69 13.21
C MET A 249 -10.46 14.99 12.68
N GLN A 250 -11.43 14.91 11.76
CA GLN A 250 -12.09 16.04 11.12
C GLN A 250 -11.12 16.96 10.37
N GLU A 251 -10.07 16.38 9.79
CA GLU A 251 -9.04 17.10 9.06
C GLU A 251 -8.94 16.57 7.63
N SER A 252 -8.51 17.43 6.71
CA SER A 252 -8.25 16.99 5.34
C SER A 252 -6.98 16.14 5.30
N SER A 253 -7.05 14.97 4.67
CA SER A 253 -5.85 14.19 4.40
C SER A 253 -4.95 14.93 3.40
N PRO A 254 -3.65 15.11 3.68
CA PRO A 254 -2.68 15.61 2.71
C PRO A 254 -2.39 14.58 1.60
N LEU A 255 -2.96 13.37 1.70
CA LEU A 255 -2.73 12.24 0.81
C LEU A 255 -3.91 11.99 -0.13
N SER A 256 -5.07 12.64 0.08
CA SER A 256 -6.33 12.29 -0.61
C SER A 256 -6.22 12.18 -2.13
N THR A 257 -5.42 13.04 -2.78
CA THR A 257 -5.18 12.94 -4.22
C THR A 257 -4.45 11.64 -4.59
N SER A 258 -3.38 11.32 -3.87
CA SER A 258 -2.61 10.09 -4.07
C SER A 258 -3.41 8.85 -3.67
N ALA A 259 -4.16 8.91 -2.57
CA ALA A 259 -5.06 7.85 -2.12
C ALA A 259 -6.11 7.54 -3.19
N LYS A 260 -6.81 8.57 -3.69
CA LYS A 260 -7.81 8.41 -4.75
C LYS A 260 -7.21 7.82 -6.01
N GLN A 261 -6.07 8.34 -6.48
CA GLN A 261 -5.42 7.83 -7.69
C GLN A 261 -5.02 6.36 -7.54
N LEU A 262 -4.42 6.00 -6.40
CA LEU A 262 -4.01 4.64 -6.10
C LEU A 262 -5.22 3.70 -6.00
N THR A 263 -6.24 4.05 -5.24
CA THR A 263 -7.45 3.23 -5.09
C THR A 263 -8.18 3.06 -6.43
N SER A 264 -8.29 4.12 -7.24
CA SER A 264 -8.89 4.02 -8.57
C SER A 264 -8.11 3.08 -9.50
N MET A 265 -6.77 3.18 -9.51
CA MET A 265 -5.96 2.27 -10.35
C MET A 265 -5.97 0.83 -9.82
N THR A 266 -6.03 0.63 -8.51
CA THR A 266 -6.15 -0.69 -7.88
C THR A 266 -7.51 -1.32 -8.18
N SER A 267 -8.59 -0.53 -8.21
CA SER A 267 -9.92 -0.99 -8.66
C SER A 267 -9.87 -1.48 -10.11
N ASN A 268 -9.19 -0.73 -11.00
CA ASN A 268 -8.97 -1.19 -12.37
C ASN A 268 -8.21 -2.52 -12.42
N CYS A 269 -7.19 -2.72 -11.57
CA CYS A 269 -6.47 -4.00 -11.49
C CYS A 269 -7.42 -5.14 -11.09
N LEU A 270 -8.28 -4.95 -10.10
CA LEU A 270 -9.29 -5.95 -9.70
C LEU A 270 -10.26 -6.28 -10.84
N ALA A 271 -10.75 -5.25 -11.55
CA ALA A 271 -11.63 -5.43 -12.70
C ALA A 271 -10.94 -6.25 -13.82
N ILE A 272 -9.71 -5.88 -14.20
CA ILE A 272 -8.95 -6.59 -15.23
C ILE A 272 -8.62 -8.02 -14.79
N SER A 273 -8.31 -8.26 -13.51
CA SER A 273 -8.03 -9.61 -12.99
C SER A 273 -9.25 -10.54 -13.09
N SER A 274 -10.46 -9.98 -13.15
CA SER A 274 -11.69 -10.76 -13.37
C SER A 274 -11.87 -11.22 -14.82
N LEU A 275 -11.02 -10.73 -15.74
CA LEU A 275 -10.96 -11.16 -17.13
C LEU A 275 -9.91 -12.26 -17.36
N MET A 276 -9.18 -12.67 -16.31
CA MET A 276 -8.27 -13.81 -16.36
C MET A 276 -9.07 -15.12 -16.25
N ASN A 277 -8.74 -16.10 -17.11
CA ASN A 277 -9.41 -17.40 -17.19
C ASN A 277 -8.66 -18.47 -16.40
#